data_AF-A0A7Y4K2C2-F1
#
_entry.id   AF-A0A7Y4K2C2-F1
#
_cell.length_a   1.000
_cell.length_b   1.000
_cell.length_c   1.000
_cell.angle_alpha   90.00
_cell.angle_beta   90.00
_cell.angle_gamma   90.00
#
_symmetry.space_group_name_H-M   'P 1'
#
loop_
_entity.id
_entity.type
_entity.pdbx_description
1 polymer ?
#
loop_
_entity_poly.entity_id
_entity_poly.type
_entity_poly.pdbx_seq_one_letter_code
_entity_poly.pdbx_strand_id
1 'polypeptide(L)'
;MRYVEARPCAALAPYVQCYWALELSGAAPVGVHRVLPDGCLDILVDLTDGVGLRVVGAMRAAEVVPLSARASFVAVRFRPGGAQPFLRLPLLELTDATVALEDLWPREAREWREQLGEVAGTPARFALLE
;
A
#
# COMPACT_ATOMS: atom_id res chain seq x y z
N MET A 1 14.89 -0.73 10.73
CA MET A 1 13.81 -1.24 9.88
C MET A 1 12.80 -1.94 10.77
N ARG A 2 11.53 -1.52 10.71
CA ARG A 2 10.42 -2.16 11.41
C ARG A 2 9.35 -2.48 10.37
N TYR A 3 8.96 -3.74 10.29
CA TYR A 3 7.87 -4.22 9.46
C TYR A 3 6.83 -4.90 10.34
N VAL A 4 5.56 -4.55 10.18
CA VAL A 4 4.45 -5.13 10.95
C VAL A 4 3.25 -5.38 10.05
N GLU A 5 2.49 -6.42 10.39
CA GLU A 5 1.26 -6.77 9.69
C GLU A 5 0.09 -6.91 10.67
N ALA A 6 -1.11 -6.62 10.19
CA ALA A 6 -2.36 -6.89 10.87
C ALA A 6 -3.32 -7.64 9.93
N ARG A 7 -4.16 -8.49 10.53
CA ARG A 7 -5.22 -9.19 9.78
C ARG A 7 -6.42 -8.26 9.61
N PRO A 8 -7.13 -8.36 8.47
CA PRO A 8 -8.41 -7.68 8.32
C PRO A 8 -9.50 -8.36 9.17
N CYS A 9 -10.61 -7.66 9.32
CA CYS A 9 -11.85 -8.19 9.86
C CYS A 9 -12.39 -9.35 9.00
N ALA A 10 -13.31 -10.13 9.59
CA ALA A 10 -13.84 -11.33 8.94
C ALA A 10 -14.51 -11.06 7.58
N ALA A 11 -15.13 -9.88 7.41
CA ALA A 11 -15.81 -9.51 6.17
C ALA A 11 -14.81 -9.26 5.01
N LEU A 12 -13.63 -8.74 5.32
CA LEU A 12 -12.59 -8.41 4.33
C LEU A 12 -11.58 -9.54 4.12
N ALA A 13 -11.47 -10.50 5.05
CA ALA A 13 -10.53 -11.63 4.96
C ALA A 13 -10.54 -12.45 3.65
N PRO A 14 -11.66 -12.60 2.91
CA PRO A 14 -11.66 -13.24 1.60
C PRO A 14 -10.95 -12.44 0.50
N TYR A 15 -10.77 -11.13 0.70
CA TYR A 15 -10.28 -10.20 -0.32
C TYR A 15 -8.94 -9.57 0.05
N VAL A 16 -8.79 -9.18 1.31
CA VAL A 16 -7.59 -8.57 1.88
C VAL A 16 -6.77 -9.65 2.57
N GLN A 17 -5.48 -9.72 2.24
CA GLN A 17 -4.55 -10.64 2.88
C GLN A 17 -4.11 -10.09 4.23
N CYS A 18 -3.66 -8.83 4.25
CA CYS A 18 -3.23 -8.12 5.44
C CYS A 18 -3.20 -6.60 5.21
N TYR A 19 -3.16 -5.86 6.30
CA TYR A 19 -2.60 -4.52 6.33
C TYR A 19 -1.14 -4.62 6.75
N TRP A 20 -0.25 -3.89 6.11
CA TRP A 20 1.17 -3.90 6.47
C TRP A 20 1.72 -2.49 6.61
N ALA A 21 2.76 -2.34 7.42
CA ALA A 21 3.46 -1.09 7.60
C ALA A 21 4.97 -1.31 7.63
N LEU A 22 5.70 -0.39 7.02
CA LEU A 22 7.15 -0.36 6.99
C LEU A 22 7.66 1.00 7.47
N GLU A 23 8.49 0.98 8.50
CA GLU A 23 9.23 2.16 8.97
C GLU A 23 10.74 1.91 8.84
N LEU A 24 11.39 2.79 8.09
CA LEU A 24 12.84 2.88 7.98
C LEU A 24 13.29 4.22 8.56
N SER A 25 14.29 4.16 9.42
CA SER A 25 14.95 5.33 10.01
C SER A 25 16.39 4.95 10.31
N GLY A 26 17.32 5.84 9.92
CA GLY A 26 18.76 5.64 10.13
C GLY A 26 19.58 6.01 8.89
N ALA A 27 20.83 5.57 8.84
CA ALA A 27 21.64 5.70 7.63
C ALA A 27 21.09 4.80 6.52
N ALA A 28 20.93 5.34 5.31
CA ALA A 28 20.57 4.52 4.14
C ALA A 28 21.65 3.45 3.92
N PRO A 29 21.30 2.16 3.89
CA PRO A 29 22.20 1.17 3.33
C PRO A 29 22.44 1.52 1.86
N VAL A 30 23.67 1.38 1.37
CA VAL A 30 23.94 1.49 -0.07
C VAL A 30 23.38 0.24 -0.76
N GLY A 31 22.41 0.42 -1.66
CA GLY A 31 21.85 -0.69 -2.43
C GLY A 31 20.42 -0.46 -2.90
N VAL A 32 19.82 -1.54 -3.37
CA VAL A 32 18.43 -1.59 -3.83
C VAL A 32 17.68 -2.71 -3.12
N HIS A 33 16.40 -2.50 -2.88
CA HIS A 33 15.48 -3.55 -2.49
C HIS A 33 14.75 -4.06 -3.73
N ARG A 34 14.46 -5.37 -3.77
CA ARG A 34 13.70 -5.99 -4.85
C ARG A 34 12.38 -6.50 -4.29
N VAL A 35 11.29 -5.90 -4.74
CA VAL A 35 9.94 -6.40 -4.49
C VAL A 35 9.67 -7.46 -5.55
N LEU A 36 9.45 -8.70 -5.13
CA LEU A 36 9.26 -9.82 -6.05
C LEU A 36 7.78 -9.94 -6.45
N PRO A 37 7.49 -10.39 -7.69
CA PRO A 37 6.12 -10.70 -8.12
C PRO A 37 5.46 -11.74 -7.21
N ASP A 38 4.32 -11.38 -6.63
CA ASP A 38 3.49 -12.28 -5.82
C ASP A 38 2.03 -12.37 -6.31
N GLY A 39 1.69 -11.62 -7.37
CA GLY A 39 0.34 -11.56 -7.94
C GLY A 39 -0.66 -10.75 -7.10
N CYS A 40 -0.20 -10.10 -6.03
CA CYS A 40 -1.02 -9.25 -5.20
C CYS A 40 -1.08 -7.82 -5.75
N LEU A 41 -2.12 -7.10 -5.35
CA LEU A 41 -2.28 -5.67 -5.59
C LEU A 41 -2.24 -4.98 -4.23
N ASP A 42 -1.58 -3.84 -4.14
CA ASP A 42 -1.50 -3.05 -2.93
C ASP A 42 -2.12 -1.65 -3.15
N ILE A 43 -2.92 -1.18 -2.18
CA ILE A 43 -3.13 0.27 -2.01
C ILE A 43 -2.08 0.75 -1.03
N LEU A 44 -1.10 1.49 -1.55
CA LEU A 44 0.07 1.94 -0.82
C LEU A 44 -0.08 3.41 -0.43
N VAL A 45 0.09 3.67 0.86
CA VAL A 45 0.21 5.01 1.43
C VAL A 45 1.66 5.26 1.80
N ASP A 46 2.28 6.22 1.10
CA ASP A 46 3.57 6.78 1.45
C ASP A 46 3.36 7.97 2.40
N LEU A 47 4.01 7.92 3.55
CA LEU A 47 3.94 8.89 4.63
C LEU A 47 5.32 9.54 4.89
N THR A 48 6.28 9.34 4.01
CA THR A 48 7.69 9.73 4.22
C THR A 48 7.87 11.25 4.26
N ASP A 49 7.33 11.95 3.25
CA ASP A 49 7.43 13.41 3.08
C ASP A 49 6.06 14.09 2.88
N GLY A 50 5.00 13.43 3.37
CA GLY A 50 3.60 13.80 3.13
C GLY A 50 2.77 12.56 2.81
N VAL A 51 1.47 12.73 2.53
CA VAL A 51 0.57 11.59 2.24
C VAL A 51 0.42 11.38 0.73
N GLY A 52 1.17 10.42 0.19
CA GLY A 52 1.06 9.93 -1.17
C GLY A 52 0.22 8.66 -1.24
N LEU A 53 -0.81 8.62 -2.10
CA LEU A 53 -1.74 7.50 -2.23
C LEU A 53 -1.63 6.88 -3.61
N ARG A 54 -1.30 5.59 -3.67
CA ARG A 54 -1.05 4.87 -4.93
C ARG A 54 -1.72 3.51 -4.91
N VAL A 55 -2.12 3.06 -6.09
CA VAL A 55 -2.55 1.69 -6.34
C VAL A 55 -1.44 1.02 -7.14
N VAL A 56 -0.78 0.04 -6.54
CA VAL A 56 0.30 -0.74 -7.14
C VAL A 56 -0.30 -2.05 -7.59
N GLY A 57 -0.48 -2.23 -8.89
CA GLY A 57 -1.05 -3.46 -9.42
C GLY A 57 -0.07 -4.64 -9.41
N ALA A 58 -0.60 -5.81 -9.74
CA ALA A 58 0.20 -7.03 -9.77
C ALA A 58 1.38 -6.91 -10.75
N MET A 59 2.54 -7.36 -10.31
CA MET A 59 3.78 -7.27 -11.08
C MET A 59 4.06 -8.57 -11.84
N ARG A 60 4.62 -8.48 -13.05
CA ARG A 60 5.18 -9.61 -13.81
C ARG A 60 6.69 -9.77 -13.60
N ALA A 61 7.36 -8.71 -13.19
CA ALA A 61 8.80 -8.68 -12.94
C ALA A 61 9.08 -7.97 -11.60
N ALA A 62 10.25 -8.23 -11.03
CA ALA A 62 10.61 -7.60 -9.77
C ALA A 62 10.73 -6.07 -9.92
N GLU A 63 10.12 -5.33 -9.01
CA GLU A 63 10.34 -3.90 -8.88
C GLU A 63 11.62 -3.65 -8.08
N VAL A 64 12.51 -2.82 -8.62
CA VAL A 64 13.78 -2.47 -7.98
C VAL A 64 13.65 -1.07 -7.39
N VAL A 65 13.53 -0.99 -6.07
CA VAL A 65 13.38 0.28 -5.36
C VAL A 65 14.69 0.67 -4.67
N PRO A 66 15.15 1.93 -4.77
CA PRO A 66 16.30 2.41 -4.02
C PRO A 66 16.07 2.25 -2.51
N LEU A 67 17.11 1.86 -1.77
CA LEU A 67 17.04 1.89 -0.31
C LEU A 67 17.16 3.34 0.18
N SER A 68 16.12 3.82 0.85
CA SER A 68 16.09 5.17 1.43
C SER A 68 16.52 5.15 2.90
N ALA A 69 17.13 6.25 3.35
CA ALA A 69 17.48 6.46 4.76
C ALA A 69 16.24 6.53 5.66
N ARG A 70 15.13 7.00 5.08
CA ARG A 70 13.83 7.15 5.72
C ARG A 70 12.76 6.60 4.80
N ALA A 71 11.80 5.92 5.39
CA ALA A 71 10.56 5.52 4.73
C ALA A 71 9.50 5.32 5.78
N SER A 72 8.26 5.72 5.49
CA SER A 72 7.09 5.38 6.28
C SER A 72 5.99 4.98 5.33
N PHE A 73 5.63 3.70 5.33
CA PHE A 73 4.56 3.16 4.50
C PHE A 73 3.52 2.47 5.35
N VAL A 74 2.26 2.61 4.95
CA VAL A 74 1.16 1.71 5.35
C VAL A 74 0.40 1.30 4.10
N ALA A 75 -0.14 0.09 4.06
CA ALA A 75 -0.83 -0.39 2.88
C ALA A 75 -1.90 -1.43 3.17
N VAL A 76 -2.85 -1.53 2.25
CA VAL A 76 -3.77 -2.66 2.12
C VAL A 76 -3.20 -3.60 1.09
N ARG A 77 -2.93 -4.85 1.47
CA ARG A 77 -2.56 -5.91 0.53
C ARG A 77 -3.75 -6.79 0.22
N PHE A 78 -4.16 -6.78 -1.04
CA PHE A 78 -5.19 -7.70 -1.53
C PHE A 78 -4.60 -9.08 -1.78
N ARG A 79 -5.41 -10.11 -1.60
CA ARG A 79 -5.14 -11.44 -2.14
C ARG A 79 -5.09 -11.35 -3.67
N PRO A 80 -4.46 -12.30 -4.37
CA PRO A 80 -4.54 -12.37 -5.83
C PRO A 80 -6.01 -12.33 -6.31
N GLY A 81 -6.34 -11.32 -7.12
CA GLY A 81 -7.71 -11.06 -7.58
C GLY A 81 -8.67 -10.42 -6.57
N GLY A 82 -8.27 -10.29 -5.30
CA GLY A 82 -9.11 -9.83 -4.20
C GLY A 82 -9.56 -8.37 -4.31
N ALA A 83 -8.85 -7.54 -5.07
CA ALA A 83 -9.23 -6.14 -5.30
C ALA A 83 -10.43 -5.97 -6.25
N GLN A 84 -10.82 -7.01 -6.98
CA GLN A 84 -11.82 -6.93 -8.05
C GLN A 84 -13.18 -6.34 -7.61
N PRO A 85 -13.73 -6.67 -6.41
CA PRO A 85 -15.00 -6.10 -5.99
C PRO A 85 -14.94 -4.60 -5.67
N PHE A 86 -13.74 -4.07 -5.40
CA PHE A 86 -13.54 -2.69 -4.94
C PHE A 86 -13.11 -1.74 -6.06
N LEU A 87 -12.47 -2.28 -7.10
CA LEU A 87 -11.96 -1.52 -8.24
C LEU A 87 -12.91 -1.68 -9.42
N ARG A 88 -13.47 -0.58 -9.93
CA ARG A 88 -14.50 -0.56 -11.00
C ARG A 88 -13.92 -0.77 -12.42
N LEU A 89 -12.82 -1.51 -12.53
CA LEU A 89 -12.11 -1.80 -13.77
C LEU A 89 -11.49 -3.22 -13.71
N PRO A 90 -11.22 -3.84 -14.87
CA PRO A 90 -10.46 -5.08 -14.92
C PRO A 90 -9.08 -4.91 -14.27
N LEU A 91 -8.73 -5.79 -13.32
CA LEU A 91 -7.43 -5.72 -12.63
C LEU A 91 -6.23 -5.90 -13.58
N LEU A 92 -6.44 -6.51 -14.74
CA LEU A 92 -5.42 -6.63 -15.78
C LEU A 92 -4.93 -5.25 -16.27
N GLU A 93 -5.79 -4.23 -16.26
CA GLU A 93 -5.40 -2.87 -16.64
C GLU A 93 -4.39 -2.24 -15.66
N LEU A 94 -4.31 -2.77 -14.44
CA LEU A 94 -3.36 -2.33 -13.42
C LEU A 94 -2.07 -3.15 -13.41
N THR A 95 -1.97 -4.21 -14.23
CA THR A 95 -0.78 -5.09 -14.23
C THR A 95 0.46 -4.30 -14.66
N ASP A 96 1.52 -4.36 -13.86
CA ASP A 96 2.74 -3.53 -13.96
C ASP A 96 2.50 -2.01 -13.97
N ALA A 97 1.34 -1.56 -13.51
CA ALA A 97 1.04 -0.15 -13.37
C ALA A 97 1.05 0.26 -11.91
N THR A 98 1.50 1.50 -11.68
CA THR A 98 1.25 2.23 -10.45
C THR A 98 0.48 3.48 -10.82
N VAL A 99 -0.75 3.59 -10.32
CA VAL A 99 -1.65 4.72 -10.60
C VAL A 99 -1.95 5.47 -9.31
N ALA A 100 -2.36 6.73 -9.44
CA ALA A 100 -2.76 7.50 -8.27
C ALA A 100 -4.11 6.96 -7.74
N LEU A 101 -4.27 6.89 -6.42
CA LEU A 101 -5.54 6.41 -5.86
C LEU A 101 -6.70 7.32 -6.26
N GLU A 102 -6.47 8.64 -6.39
CA GLU A 102 -7.48 9.60 -6.83
C GLU A 102 -8.07 9.33 -8.22
N ASP A 103 -7.36 8.63 -9.10
CA ASP A 103 -7.85 8.29 -10.44
C ASP A 103 -8.94 7.20 -10.36
N LEU A 104 -8.93 6.38 -9.30
CA LEU A 104 -9.90 5.31 -9.07
C LEU A 104 -10.95 5.69 -8.03
N TRP A 105 -10.51 6.29 -6.91
CA TRP A 105 -11.32 6.66 -5.74
C TRP A 105 -11.09 8.14 -5.38
N PRO A 106 -11.59 9.09 -6.19
CA PRO A 106 -11.27 10.51 -6.04
C PRO A 106 -11.74 11.11 -4.71
N ARG A 107 -12.87 10.62 -4.18
CA ARG A 107 -13.42 11.09 -2.91
C ARG A 107 -12.65 10.49 -1.74
N GLU A 108 -12.50 9.17 -1.74
CA GLU A 108 -11.85 8.42 -0.67
C GLU A 108 -10.37 8.80 -0.57
N ALA A 109 -9.69 9.03 -1.70
CA ALA A 109 -8.32 9.51 -1.71
C ALA A 109 -8.17 10.88 -1.03
N ARG A 110 -9.18 11.77 -1.13
CA ARG A 110 -9.17 13.04 -0.40
C ARG A 110 -9.35 12.83 1.09
N GLU A 111 -10.37 12.05 1.47
CA GLU A 111 -10.68 11.75 2.87
C GLU A 111 -9.51 11.05 3.56
N TRP A 112 -8.90 10.06 2.90
CA TRP A 112 -7.70 9.36 3.39
C TRP A 112 -6.51 10.28 3.53
N ARG A 113 -6.27 11.18 2.56
CA ARG A 113 -5.15 12.13 2.62
C ARG A 113 -5.25 13.04 3.85
N GLU A 114 -6.45 13.52 4.16
CA GLU A 114 -6.72 14.34 5.34
C GLU A 114 -6.56 13.52 6.63
N GLN A 115 -7.23 12.37 6.75
CA GLN A 115 -7.24 11.57 7.98
C GLN A 115 -5.88 10.95 8.31
N LEU A 116 -5.16 10.42 7.32
CA LEU A 116 -3.85 9.79 7.53
C LEU A 116 -2.74 10.82 7.78
N GLY A 117 -2.94 12.08 7.39
CA GLY A 117 -2.06 13.19 7.74
C GLY A 117 -2.14 13.56 9.23
N GLU A 118 -3.33 13.45 9.82
CA GLU A 118 -3.59 13.79 11.22
C GLU A 118 -3.34 12.61 12.18
N VAL A 119 -3.57 11.38 11.72
CA VAL A 119 -3.47 10.19 12.58
C VAL A 119 -2.04 9.65 12.68
N ALA A 120 -1.56 9.58 13.91
CA ALA A 120 -0.29 8.96 14.27
C ALA A 120 -0.46 7.51 14.76
N GLY A 121 0.52 6.68 14.45
CA GLY A 121 0.62 5.31 14.94
C GLY A 121 0.01 4.26 14.02
N THR A 122 0.72 3.15 13.85
CA THR A 122 0.34 2.07 12.94
C THR A 122 -1.05 1.46 13.23
N PRO A 123 -1.44 1.17 14.49
CA PRO A 123 -2.76 0.58 14.74
C PRO A 123 -3.92 1.48 14.32
N ALA A 124 -3.81 2.79 14.57
CA ALA A 124 -4.84 3.75 14.19
C ALA A 124 -4.92 3.92 12.66
N ARG A 125 -3.77 3.91 11.97
CA ARG A 125 -3.73 3.92 10.50
C ARG A 125 -4.36 2.67 9.91
N PHE A 126 -4.07 1.48 10.44
CA PHE A 126 -4.73 0.24 9.98
C PHE A 126 -6.24 0.27 10.18
N ALA A 127 -6.73 0.86 11.28
CA ALA A 127 -8.16 1.01 11.51
C ALA A 127 -8.85 1.96 10.51
N LEU A 128 -8.12 2.90 9.91
CA LEU A 128 -8.63 3.78 8.85
C LEU A 128 -8.65 3.11 7.46
N LEU A 129 -7.77 2.13 7.24
CA LEU A 129 -7.67 1.41 5.96
C LEU A 129 -8.71 0.29 5.81
N GLU A 130 -9.37 -0.09 6.91
CA GLU A 130 -10.45 -1.08 6.99
C GLU A 130 -11.82 -0.45 6.69
#